data_AF-A0AAV6QA26-F1
#
_entry.id   AF-A0AAV6QA26-F1
#
_cell.length_a   1.000
_cell.length_b   1.000
_cell.length_c   1.000
_cell.angle_alpha   90.00
_cell.angle_beta   90.00
_cell.angle_gamma   90.00
#
_symmetry.space_group_name_H-M   'P 1'
#
loop_
_entity.id
_entity.type
_entity.pdbx_description
1 polymer ?
#
loop_
_entity_poly.entity_id
_entity_poly.type
_entity_poly.pdbx_seq_one_letter_code
_entity_poly.pdbx_strand_id
1 'polypeptide(L)'
;MESKGRSLYAAAGTSDMTQSIEEESLVDGPLISADALHSAIRREFQTLPTHCHACLLSLLHIVYVVLSVCVAVLCVLKFGQVEVCDSILGNMSGDRVIVYGKVCLWVLVLVFTQCVDHHHTKARRRGYLRFYRRMQGLNHLPLAVLSAGNVMLLVVVAADLSTSVHTYMLLCILWLELLVVMPCLLCYTVRVMRFNRERAAPDVSQEEHSHNYTITSLPTETGFREGSSLEEVVEKQADLIEYLKQHNTLLSKRLLNLTAQH
;
A
#
# COMPACT_ATOMS: atom_id res chain seq x y z
N MET A 1 -17.03 82.81 47.10
CA MET A 1 -15.92 83.03 46.16
C MET A 1 -14.64 83.11 46.96
N GLU A 2 -13.55 82.64 46.35
CA GLU A 2 -12.19 82.48 46.86
C GLU A 2 -11.83 81.13 47.51
N SER A 3 -10.86 80.53 46.81
CA SER A 3 -10.25 79.22 46.96
C SER A 3 -8.85 79.41 47.54
N LYS A 4 -8.45 78.57 48.49
CA LYS A 4 -7.03 78.27 48.75
C LYS A 4 -6.89 76.96 49.52
N GLY A 5 -6.18 75.99 48.93
CA GLY A 5 -5.97 74.66 49.49
C GLY A 5 -4.69 74.48 50.30
N ARG A 6 -4.61 73.32 50.97
CA ARG A 6 -3.42 72.50 51.32
C ARG A 6 -3.94 71.14 51.81
N SER A 7 -3.79 70.07 51.04
CA SER A 7 -2.73 69.05 51.10
C SER A 7 -2.65 68.29 52.43
N LEU A 8 -2.93 66.98 52.40
CA LEU A 8 -2.05 65.91 52.90
C LEU A 8 -2.74 64.54 52.81
N TYR A 9 -2.32 63.72 51.85
CA TYR A 9 -1.79 62.36 51.99
C TYR A 9 -1.99 61.58 50.70
N ALA A 10 -0.86 61.35 50.02
CA ALA A 10 -0.72 60.35 49.00
C ALA A 10 -0.65 58.95 49.64
N ALA A 11 -1.37 58.00 49.09
CA ALA A 11 -0.94 56.61 48.99
C ALA A 11 -1.57 56.01 47.74
N ALA A 12 -0.70 55.60 46.82
CA ALA A 12 -1.03 54.93 45.58
C ALA A 12 -1.60 53.53 45.83
N GLY A 13 -2.56 53.12 45.00
CA GLY A 13 -3.09 51.76 44.93
C GLY A 13 -3.79 51.57 43.59
N THR A 14 -3.12 50.86 42.71
CA THR A 14 -3.27 50.77 41.25
C THR A 14 -4.40 49.81 40.81
N SER A 15 -5.04 50.15 39.66
CA SER A 15 -5.68 49.29 38.64
C SER A 15 -6.85 48.37 39.06
N ASP A 16 -8.09 48.62 38.68
CA ASP A 16 -8.75 48.61 37.35
C ASP A 16 -9.31 47.25 36.90
N MET A 17 -10.57 47.32 36.46
CA MET A 17 -11.19 46.52 35.40
C MET A 17 -11.56 45.06 35.70
N THR A 18 -12.82 44.83 36.08
CA THR A 18 -13.59 43.68 35.52
C THR A 18 -15.08 43.91 35.72
N GLN A 19 -15.72 44.37 34.65
CA GLN A 19 -17.17 44.43 34.49
C GLN A 19 -17.56 43.50 33.33
N SER A 20 -18.59 42.67 33.58
CA SER A 20 -19.56 42.11 32.62
C SER A 20 -19.11 40.99 31.66
N ILE A 21 -19.78 39.83 31.76
CA ILE A 21 -20.73 39.29 30.74
C ILE A 21 -21.27 37.94 31.26
N GLU A 22 -22.60 37.83 31.33
CA GLU A 22 -23.36 36.57 31.47
C GLU A 22 -23.32 35.80 30.14
N GLU A 23 -23.33 34.45 30.20
CA GLU A 23 -23.68 33.42 29.18
C GLU A 23 -22.78 32.20 29.46
N GLU A 24 -23.19 30.93 29.49
CA GLU A 24 -24.35 30.22 28.97
C GLU A 24 -24.38 28.86 29.69
N SER A 25 -25.57 28.33 29.95
CA SER A 25 -25.78 27.03 30.59
C SER A 25 -25.20 25.92 29.71
N LEU A 26 -24.11 25.27 30.14
CA LEU A 26 -23.56 24.10 29.46
C LEU A 26 -24.60 22.96 29.49
N VAL A 27 -25.19 22.72 28.33
CA VAL A 27 -26.00 21.55 28.03
C VAL A 27 -25.14 20.30 28.24
N ASP A 28 -25.41 19.57 29.33
CA ASP A 28 -24.99 18.18 29.51
C ASP A 28 -25.75 17.31 28.50
N GLY A 29 -25.37 17.42 27.21
CA GLY A 29 -25.72 16.41 26.21
C GLY A 29 -25.06 15.09 26.60
N PRO A 30 -25.69 13.93 26.34
CA PRO A 30 -25.12 12.65 26.71
C PRO A 30 -23.76 12.51 26.02
N LEU A 31 -22.70 12.62 26.81
CA LEU A 31 -21.33 12.43 26.36
C LEU A 31 -21.28 11.01 25.79
N ILE A 32 -21.25 10.89 24.47
CA ILE A 32 -20.87 9.66 23.79
C ILE A 32 -19.57 9.25 24.45
N SER A 33 -19.59 8.16 25.21
CA SER A 33 -18.46 7.79 26.04
C SER A 33 -17.23 7.70 25.15
N ALA A 34 -16.10 8.25 25.60
CA ALA A 34 -14.85 8.17 24.86
C ALA A 34 -14.53 6.71 24.49
N ASP A 35 -15.00 5.73 25.27
CA ASP A 35 -14.95 4.31 24.96
C ASP A 35 -15.84 3.86 23.78
N ALA A 36 -17.06 4.39 23.64
CA ALA A 36 -17.92 4.11 22.49
C ALA A 36 -17.35 4.73 21.20
N LEU A 37 -16.79 5.93 21.29
CA LEU A 37 -16.13 6.58 20.16
C LEU A 37 -14.78 5.90 19.82
N HIS A 38 -13.97 5.55 20.82
CA HIS A 38 -12.73 4.81 20.60
C HIS A 38 -12.98 3.41 20.09
N SER A 39 -14.04 2.72 20.50
CA SER A 39 -14.39 1.40 19.94
C SER A 39 -14.88 1.50 18.49
N ALA A 40 -15.62 2.56 18.12
CA ALA A 40 -15.98 2.85 16.74
C ALA A 40 -14.77 3.25 15.87
N ILE A 41 -13.78 3.94 16.46
CA ILE A 41 -12.52 4.32 15.80
C ILE A 41 -11.52 3.15 15.74
N ARG A 42 -11.60 2.20 16.68
CA ARG A 42 -10.86 0.94 16.69
C ARG A 42 -11.46 0.00 15.65
N ARG A 43 -11.36 0.40 14.38
CA ARG A 43 -11.66 -0.47 13.24
C ARG A 43 -10.87 -1.76 13.42
N GLU A 44 -11.59 -2.85 13.62
CA GLU A 44 -11.05 -4.20 13.73
C GLU A 44 -9.98 -4.43 12.66
N PHE A 45 -8.81 -4.89 13.13
CA PHE A 45 -7.70 -5.30 12.30
C PHE A 45 -8.18 -6.40 11.34
N GLN A 46 -8.38 -6.04 10.07
CA GLN A 46 -8.67 -7.02 9.03
C GLN A 46 -7.34 -7.52 8.45
N THR A 47 -7.05 -8.80 8.66
CA THR A 47 -5.91 -9.48 8.06
C THR A 47 -5.96 -9.34 6.54
N LEU A 48 -4.79 -9.17 5.91
CA LEU A 48 -4.70 -9.25 4.46
C LEU A 48 -4.72 -10.74 4.06
N PRO A 49 -5.78 -11.24 3.39
CA PRO A 49 -5.88 -12.64 3.01
C PRO A 49 -4.95 -13.00 1.84
N THR A 50 -4.17 -12.04 1.33
CA THR A 50 -3.33 -12.17 0.14
C THR A 50 -2.17 -13.16 0.29
N HIS A 51 -1.80 -13.55 1.53
CA HIS A 51 -0.72 -14.51 1.78
C HIS A 51 -1.03 -15.93 1.27
N CYS A 52 -2.27 -16.41 1.41
CA CYS A 52 -2.65 -17.73 0.89
C CYS A 52 -2.61 -17.77 -0.64
N HIS A 53 -3.12 -16.72 -1.29
CA HIS A 53 -3.05 -16.56 -2.74
C HIS A 53 -1.61 -16.46 -3.25
N ALA A 54 -0.71 -15.76 -2.53
CA ALA A 54 0.70 -15.66 -2.90
C ALA A 54 1.41 -17.03 -2.81
N CYS A 55 1.15 -17.82 -1.77
CA CYS A 55 1.66 -19.18 -1.64
C CYS A 55 1.16 -20.10 -2.77
N LEU A 56 -0.15 -20.07 -3.04
CA LEU A 56 -0.75 -20.87 -4.11
C LEU A 56 -0.17 -20.49 -5.48
N LEU A 57 0.02 -19.19 -5.74
CA LEU A 57 0.63 -18.71 -6.99
C LEU A 57 2.08 -19.17 -7.12
N SER A 58 2.85 -19.15 -6.02
CA SER A 58 4.23 -19.65 -5.99
C SER A 58 4.30 -21.14 -6.29
N LEU A 59 3.42 -21.95 -5.68
CA LEU A 59 3.32 -23.38 -5.94
C LEU A 59 2.95 -23.67 -7.40
N LEU A 60 1.95 -22.95 -7.93
CA LEU A 60 1.52 -23.09 -9.32
C LEU A 60 2.66 -22.77 -10.28
N HIS A 61 3.46 -21.74 -10.00
CA HIS A 61 4.61 -21.37 -10.83
C HIS A 61 5.67 -22.48 -10.85
N ILE A 62 6.00 -23.07 -9.69
CA ILE A 62 6.93 -24.20 -9.60
C ILE A 62 6.40 -25.39 -10.41
N VAL A 63 5.15 -25.77 -10.19
CA VAL A 63 4.52 -26.91 -10.89
C VAL A 63 4.53 -26.68 -12.39
N TYR A 64 4.20 -25.48 -12.85
CA TYR A 64 4.24 -25.12 -14.26
C TYR A 64 5.64 -25.27 -14.87
N VAL A 65 6.69 -24.78 -14.21
CA VAL A 65 8.06 -24.91 -14.71
C VAL A 65 8.50 -26.37 -14.76
N VAL A 66 8.21 -27.15 -13.73
CA VAL A 66 8.52 -28.59 -13.70
C VAL A 66 7.81 -29.32 -14.83
N LEU A 67 6.51 -29.11 -15.02
CA LEU A 67 5.75 -29.70 -16.14
C LEU A 67 6.30 -29.26 -17.50
N SER A 68 6.68 -27.99 -17.65
CA SER A 68 7.28 -27.47 -18.89
C SER A 68 8.62 -28.13 -19.20
N VAL A 69 9.46 -28.37 -18.19
CA VAL A 69 10.72 -29.13 -18.34
C VAL A 69 10.43 -30.57 -18.79
N CYS A 70 9.46 -31.24 -18.14
CA CYS A 70 9.07 -32.60 -18.52
C CYS A 70 8.59 -32.67 -19.97
N VAL A 71 7.71 -31.75 -20.39
CA VAL A 71 7.23 -31.67 -21.79
C VAL A 71 8.38 -31.36 -22.74
N ALA A 72 9.26 -30.41 -22.43
CA ALA A 72 10.38 -30.05 -23.30
C ALA A 72 11.34 -31.25 -23.52
N VAL A 73 11.70 -31.98 -22.46
CA VAL A 73 12.64 -33.10 -22.53
C VAL A 73 12.02 -34.33 -23.22
N LEU A 74 10.79 -34.69 -22.84
CA LEU A 74 10.13 -35.91 -23.32
C LEU A 74 9.57 -35.73 -24.72
N CYS A 75 8.88 -34.62 -24.99
CA CYS A 75 8.14 -34.41 -26.23
C CYS A 75 8.95 -33.70 -27.32
N VAL A 76 9.78 -32.72 -26.97
CA VAL A 76 10.45 -31.86 -27.95
C VAL A 76 11.87 -32.33 -28.25
N LEU A 77 12.67 -32.59 -27.21
CA LEU A 77 14.04 -33.10 -27.36
C LEU A 77 14.09 -34.61 -27.62
N LYS A 78 12.94 -35.30 -27.64
CA LYS A 78 12.79 -36.73 -27.97
C LYS A 78 13.72 -37.66 -27.18
N PHE A 79 14.03 -37.31 -25.92
CA PHE A 79 14.84 -38.14 -25.02
C PHE A 79 14.04 -39.29 -24.35
N GLY A 80 12.79 -39.55 -24.74
CA GLY A 80 11.94 -40.60 -24.18
C GLY A 80 10.63 -40.83 -24.96
N GLN A 81 9.92 -41.93 -24.64
CA GLN A 81 8.78 -42.53 -25.38
C GLN A 81 7.89 -41.53 -26.12
N VAL A 82 8.07 -41.45 -27.44
CA VAL A 82 7.28 -40.62 -28.37
C VAL A 82 5.78 -40.94 -28.26
N GLU A 83 5.44 -42.21 -28.04
CA GLU A 83 4.06 -42.70 -27.90
C GLU A 83 3.33 -42.11 -26.68
N VAL A 84 4.05 -41.88 -25.56
CA VAL A 84 3.45 -41.28 -24.36
C VAL A 84 3.13 -39.82 -24.62
N CYS A 85 3.98 -39.11 -25.37
CA CYS A 85 3.73 -37.73 -25.70
C CYS A 85 2.52 -37.58 -26.62
N ASP A 86 2.39 -38.42 -27.65
CA ASP A 86 1.20 -38.43 -28.52
C ASP A 86 -0.08 -38.76 -27.73
N SER A 87 0.00 -39.61 -26.70
CA SER A 87 -1.16 -39.93 -25.85
C SER A 87 -1.62 -38.76 -24.96
N ILE A 88 -0.69 -37.92 -24.48
CA ILE A 88 -0.97 -36.83 -23.53
C ILE A 88 -1.28 -35.52 -24.26
N LEU A 89 -0.54 -35.20 -25.33
CA LEU A 89 -0.65 -33.95 -26.07
C LEU A 89 -1.52 -34.05 -27.32
N GLY A 90 -1.88 -35.27 -27.74
CA GLY A 90 -2.62 -35.50 -28.96
C GLY A 90 -1.88 -34.89 -30.15
N ASN A 91 -2.58 -34.06 -30.93
CA ASN A 91 -2.04 -33.43 -32.14
C ASN A 91 -1.35 -32.06 -31.87
N MET A 92 -1.20 -31.65 -30.61
CA MET A 92 -0.57 -30.37 -30.25
C MET A 92 0.93 -30.56 -30.02
N SER A 93 1.75 -29.68 -30.59
CA SER A 93 3.19 -29.73 -30.35
C SER A 93 3.55 -29.17 -28.96
N GLY A 94 4.54 -29.79 -28.30
CA GLY A 94 4.88 -29.49 -26.90
C GLY A 94 5.34 -28.06 -26.65
N ASP A 95 6.03 -27.46 -27.61
CA ASP A 95 6.39 -26.04 -27.61
C ASP A 95 5.17 -25.12 -27.49
N ARG A 96 4.12 -25.36 -28.27
CA ARG A 96 2.88 -24.57 -28.23
C ARG A 96 2.17 -24.67 -26.89
N VAL A 97 2.12 -25.88 -26.30
CA VAL A 97 1.53 -26.09 -24.98
C VAL A 97 2.26 -25.30 -23.90
N ILE A 98 3.60 -25.27 -23.95
CA ILE A 98 4.40 -24.50 -23.00
C ILE A 98 4.10 -23.00 -23.16
N VAL A 99 4.04 -22.48 -24.40
CA VAL A 99 3.71 -21.06 -24.64
C VAL A 99 2.31 -20.71 -24.16
N TYR A 100 1.29 -21.55 -24.40
CA TYR A 100 -0.05 -21.31 -23.87
C TYR A 100 -0.08 -21.32 -22.33
N GLY A 101 0.61 -22.26 -21.70
CA GLY A 101 0.75 -22.30 -20.25
C GLY A 101 1.42 -21.02 -19.71
N LYS A 102 2.42 -20.48 -20.40
CA LYS A 102 3.07 -19.21 -20.03
C LYS A 102 2.09 -18.04 -20.05
N VAL A 103 1.23 -17.96 -21.07
CA VAL A 103 0.20 -16.91 -21.18
C VAL A 103 -0.81 -17.05 -20.03
N CYS A 104 -1.29 -18.26 -19.75
CA CYS A 104 -2.21 -18.52 -18.64
C CYS A 104 -1.59 -18.11 -17.28
N LEU A 105 -0.33 -18.48 -17.05
CA LEU A 105 0.39 -18.10 -15.82
C LEU A 105 0.53 -16.58 -15.70
N TRP A 106 0.88 -15.90 -16.81
CA TRP A 106 0.98 -14.43 -16.82
C TRP A 106 -0.35 -13.76 -16.46
N VAL A 107 -1.48 -14.25 -17.02
CA VAL A 107 -2.82 -13.74 -16.67
C VAL A 107 -3.11 -13.93 -15.19
N LEU A 108 -2.78 -15.08 -14.61
CA LEU A 108 -2.97 -15.34 -13.18
C LEU A 108 -2.14 -14.38 -12.30
N VAL A 109 -0.87 -14.12 -12.67
CA VAL A 109 -0.03 -13.15 -11.96
C VAL A 109 -0.59 -11.73 -12.11
N LEU A 110 -1.11 -11.36 -13.28
CA LEU A 110 -1.74 -10.07 -13.50
C LEU A 110 -2.97 -9.90 -12.59
N VAL A 111 -3.88 -10.87 -12.56
CA VAL A 111 -5.06 -10.85 -11.69
C VAL A 111 -4.64 -10.75 -10.22
N PHE A 112 -3.66 -11.54 -9.79
CA PHE A 112 -3.13 -11.46 -8.43
C PHE A 112 -2.59 -10.06 -8.10
N THR A 113 -1.81 -9.47 -9.02
CA THR A 113 -1.23 -8.13 -8.83
C THR A 113 -2.32 -7.07 -8.68
N GLN A 114 -3.39 -7.14 -9.51
CA GLN A 114 -4.54 -6.24 -9.42
C GLN A 114 -5.31 -6.42 -8.11
N CYS A 115 -5.55 -7.66 -7.67
CA CYS A 115 -6.18 -7.95 -6.39
C CYS A 115 -5.36 -7.39 -5.22
N VAL A 116 -4.04 -7.61 -5.25
CA VAL A 116 -3.10 -7.10 -4.24
C VAL A 116 -3.13 -5.58 -4.19
N ASP A 117 -3.10 -4.90 -5.34
CA ASP A 117 -3.16 -3.44 -5.40
C ASP A 117 -4.51 -2.87 -4.90
N HIS A 118 -5.62 -3.55 -5.23
CA HIS A 118 -6.93 -3.20 -4.69
C HIS A 118 -6.97 -3.32 -3.15
N HIS A 119 -6.46 -4.43 -2.61
CA HIS A 119 -6.38 -4.65 -1.17
C HIS A 119 -5.46 -3.65 -0.47
N HIS A 120 -4.31 -3.32 -1.06
CA HIS A 120 -3.38 -2.32 -0.55
C HIS A 120 -3.94 -0.89 -0.62
N THR A 121 -4.66 -0.54 -1.68
CA THR A 121 -5.36 0.75 -1.79
C THR A 121 -6.46 0.88 -0.74
N LYS A 122 -7.18 -0.21 -0.47
CA LYS A 122 -8.16 -0.27 0.63
C LYS A 122 -7.49 -0.14 2.00
N ALA A 123 -6.32 -0.74 2.20
CA ALA A 123 -5.51 -0.59 3.42
C ALA A 123 -4.99 0.85 3.58
N ARG A 124 -4.56 1.50 2.48
CA ARG A 124 -4.13 2.91 2.47
C ARG A 124 -5.24 3.85 2.95
N ARG A 125 -6.47 3.66 2.49
CA ARG A 125 -7.66 4.44 2.94
C ARG A 125 -7.98 4.26 4.43
N ARG A 126 -7.38 3.26 5.10
CA ARG A 126 -7.55 2.99 6.53
C ARG A 126 -6.39 3.50 7.39
N GLY A 127 -5.41 4.19 6.79
CA GLY A 127 -4.30 4.81 7.53
C GLY A 127 -3.01 4.00 7.57
N TYR A 128 -2.88 2.91 6.83
CA TYR A 128 -1.64 2.09 6.78
C TYR A 128 -0.64 2.59 5.72
N LEU A 129 -0.23 3.86 5.79
CA LEU A 129 0.58 4.52 4.76
C LEU A 129 2.04 4.03 4.76
N ARG A 130 2.63 3.77 5.93
CA ARG A 130 4.04 3.32 6.04
C ARG A 130 4.22 1.92 5.48
N PHE A 131 3.25 1.04 5.74
CA PHE A 131 3.23 -0.30 5.17
C PHE A 131 3.06 -0.28 3.65
N TYR A 132 2.17 0.59 3.14
CA TYR A 132 1.96 0.78 1.71
C TYR A 132 3.24 1.20 0.97
N ARG A 133 3.94 2.25 1.43
CA ARG A 133 5.20 2.71 0.80
C ARG A 133 6.27 1.62 0.74
N ARG A 134 6.39 0.81 1.80
CA ARG A 134 7.37 -0.28 1.88
C ARG A 134 7.04 -1.47 0.95
N MET A 135 5.77 -1.62 0.55
CA MET A 135 5.29 -2.71 -0.31
C MET A 135 5.15 -2.31 -1.78
N GLN A 136 5.01 -1.01 -2.08
CA GLN A 136 4.75 -0.49 -3.43
C GLN A 136 5.78 -0.94 -4.48
N GLY A 137 7.08 -0.97 -4.14
CA GLY A 137 8.13 -1.45 -5.05
C GLY A 137 8.12 -2.97 -5.28
N LEU A 138 7.67 -3.76 -4.30
CA LEU A 138 7.71 -5.22 -4.37
C LEU A 138 6.52 -5.83 -5.13
N ASN A 139 5.41 -5.09 -5.19
CA ASN A 139 4.16 -5.58 -5.80
C ASN A 139 4.23 -5.68 -7.33
N HIS A 140 4.96 -4.78 -7.99
CA HIS A 140 5.02 -4.74 -9.46
C HIS A 140 6.16 -5.57 -10.05
N LEU A 141 7.15 -5.96 -9.24
CA LEU A 141 8.32 -6.72 -9.68
C LEU A 141 7.97 -8.05 -10.36
N PRO A 142 7.11 -8.92 -9.78
CA PRO A 142 6.76 -10.20 -10.42
C PRO A 142 6.14 -10.01 -11.81
N LEU A 143 5.21 -9.07 -11.95
CA LEU A 143 4.55 -8.80 -13.22
C LEU A 143 5.52 -8.22 -14.26
N ALA A 144 6.42 -7.32 -13.85
CA ALA A 144 7.44 -6.74 -14.73
C ALA A 144 8.41 -7.82 -15.24
N VAL A 145 8.88 -8.71 -14.36
CA VAL A 145 9.80 -9.80 -14.72
C VAL A 145 9.13 -10.78 -15.68
N LEU A 146 7.92 -11.26 -15.39
CA LEU A 146 7.20 -12.17 -16.29
C LEU A 146 6.89 -11.53 -17.65
N SER A 147 6.62 -10.22 -17.67
CA SER A 147 6.36 -9.49 -18.91
C SER A 147 7.64 -9.32 -19.73
N ALA A 148 8.77 -9.04 -19.07
CA ALA A 148 10.08 -9.01 -19.73
C ALA A 148 10.45 -10.37 -20.33
N GLY A 149 10.18 -11.47 -19.63
CA GLY A 149 10.40 -12.81 -20.17
C GLY A 149 9.46 -13.15 -21.34
N ASN A 150 8.22 -12.64 -21.36
CA ASN A 150 7.35 -12.73 -22.54
C ASN A 150 7.95 -12.00 -23.76
N VAL A 151 8.51 -10.80 -23.57
CA VAL A 151 9.19 -10.07 -24.65
C VAL A 151 10.39 -10.88 -25.14
N MET A 152 11.19 -11.45 -24.25
CA MET A 152 12.32 -12.30 -24.62
C MET A 152 11.87 -13.55 -25.38
N LEU A 153 10.75 -14.16 -24.99
CA LEU A 153 10.17 -15.30 -25.69
C LEU A 153 9.71 -14.92 -27.11
N LEU A 154 9.09 -13.75 -27.29
CA LEU A 154 8.72 -13.25 -28.62
C LEU A 154 9.96 -13.04 -29.51
N VAL A 155 11.06 -12.55 -28.96
CA VAL A 155 12.34 -12.43 -29.69
C VAL A 155 12.86 -13.81 -30.11
N VAL A 156 12.82 -14.81 -29.23
CA VAL A 156 13.24 -16.18 -29.57
C VAL A 156 12.36 -16.81 -30.63
N VAL A 157 11.04 -16.59 -30.58
CA VAL A 157 10.10 -17.07 -31.60
C VAL A 157 10.34 -16.38 -32.95
N ALA A 158 10.68 -15.08 -32.95
CA ALA A 158 10.98 -14.34 -34.18
C ALA A 158 12.34 -14.68 -34.81
N ALA A 159 13.25 -15.33 -34.08
CA ALA A 159 14.64 -15.52 -34.50
C ALA A 159 14.87 -16.74 -35.43
N ASP A 160 13.83 -17.47 -35.86
CA ASP A 160 13.91 -18.64 -36.76
C ASP A 160 15.07 -19.61 -36.44
N LEU A 161 15.24 -19.90 -35.15
CA LEU A 161 16.30 -20.78 -34.62
C LEU A 161 15.95 -22.27 -34.86
N SER A 162 16.97 -23.13 -34.80
CA SER A 162 16.76 -24.58 -34.80
C SER A 162 15.93 -25.02 -33.59
N THR A 163 15.12 -26.07 -33.75
CA THR A 163 14.15 -26.54 -32.73
C THR A 163 14.80 -26.86 -31.39
N SER A 164 15.97 -27.49 -31.38
CA SER A 164 16.71 -27.78 -30.14
C SER A 164 17.16 -26.50 -29.43
N VAL A 165 17.76 -25.55 -30.16
CA VAL A 165 18.24 -24.29 -29.59
C VAL A 165 17.07 -23.45 -29.08
N HIS A 166 15.99 -23.37 -29.84
CA HIS A 166 14.74 -22.71 -29.43
C HIS A 166 14.25 -23.28 -28.09
N THR A 167 14.20 -24.59 -27.95
CA THR A 167 13.72 -25.27 -26.73
C THR A 167 14.62 -24.98 -25.52
N TYR A 168 15.95 -25.02 -25.71
CA TYR A 168 16.89 -24.67 -24.64
C TYR A 168 16.76 -23.21 -24.21
N MET A 169 16.64 -22.27 -25.17
CA MET A 169 16.45 -20.85 -24.87
C MET A 169 15.14 -20.61 -24.11
N LEU A 170 14.05 -21.25 -24.52
CA LEU A 170 12.77 -21.18 -23.83
C LEU A 170 12.89 -21.68 -22.39
N LEU A 171 13.55 -22.83 -22.18
CA LEU A 171 13.77 -23.39 -20.86
C LEU A 171 14.63 -22.47 -19.99
N CYS A 172 15.70 -21.91 -20.54
CA CYS A 172 16.56 -20.94 -19.84
C CYS A 172 15.78 -19.70 -19.38
N ILE A 173 14.90 -19.16 -20.25
CA ILE A 173 14.04 -18.03 -19.88
C ILE A 173 13.11 -18.41 -18.72
N LEU A 174 12.45 -19.58 -18.79
CA LEU A 174 11.54 -20.04 -17.73
C LEU A 174 12.27 -20.22 -16.39
N TRP A 175 13.48 -20.80 -16.39
CA TRP A 175 14.28 -20.94 -15.18
C TRP A 175 14.73 -19.60 -14.60
N LEU A 176 15.14 -18.67 -15.46
CA LEU A 176 15.55 -17.34 -15.04
C LEU A 176 14.38 -16.56 -14.43
N GLU A 177 13.19 -16.64 -15.04
CA GLU A 177 11.97 -16.07 -14.48
C GLU A 177 11.65 -16.68 -13.11
N LEU A 178 11.67 -18.00 -12.98
CA LEU A 178 11.43 -18.68 -11.70
C LEU A 178 12.42 -18.21 -10.63
N LEU A 179 13.72 -18.15 -10.98
CA LEU A 179 14.79 -17.77 -10.06
C LEU A 179 14.61 -16.35 -9.52
N VAL A 180 14.09 -15.43 -10.31
CA VAL A 180 13.86 -14.04 -9.88
C VAL A 180 12.51 -13.88 -9.18
N VAL A 181 11.45 -14.49 -9.71
CA VAL A 181 10.08 -14.29 -9.24
C VAL A 181 9.84 -15.00 -7.90
N MET A 182 10.41 -16.19 -7.71
CA MET A 182 10.20 -16.96 -6.48
C MET A 182 10.69 -16.23 -5.23
N PRO A 183 11.94 -15.72 -5.17
CA PRO A 183 12.39 -14.91 -4.04
C PRO A 183 11.52 -13.68 -3.81
N CYS A 184 11.08 -12.98 -4.87
CA CYS A 184 10.21 -11.82 -4.75
C CYS A 184 8.86 -12.17 -4.07
N LEU A 185 8.21 -13.25 -4.52
CA LEU A 185 6.95 -13.73 -3.93
C LEU A 185 7.12 -14.24 -2.50
N LEU A 186 8.23 -14.93 -2.21
CA LEU A 186 8.57 -15.38 -0.85
C LEU A 186 8.79 -14.17 0.09
N CYS A 187 9.57 -13.19 -0.32
CA CYS A 187 9.78 -11.96 0.45
C CYS A 187 8.48 -11.20 0.69
N TYR A 188 7.61 -11.10 -0.32
CA TYR A 188 6.27 -10.53 -0.18
C TYR A 188 5.46 -11.29 0.87
N THR A 189 5.41 -12.62 0.76
CA THR A 189 4.63 -13.49 1.66
C THR A 189 5.12 -13.37 3.10
N VAL A 190 6.43 -13.43 3.34
CA VAL A 190 7.01 -13.26 4.68
C VAL A 190 6.67 -11.89 5.27
N ARG A 191 6.74 -10.82 4.47
CA ARG A 191 6.38 -9.47 4.93
C ARG A 191 4.90 -9.35 5.29
N VAL A 192 4.01 -9.93 4.48
CA VAL A 192 2.57 -9.94 4.76
C VAL A 192 2.24 -10.82 5.96
N MET A 193 2.86 -12.00 6.09
CA MET A 193 2.69 -12.88 7.25
C MET A 193 3.16 -12.22 8.54
N ARG A 194 4.31 -11.53 8.50
CA ARG A 194 4.83 -10.77 9.64
C ARG A 194 3.85 -9.68 10.06
N PHE A 195 3.34 -8.90 9.09
CA PHE A 195 2.33 -7.88 9.34
C PHE A 195 1.02 -8.46 9.92
N ASN A 196 0.53 -9.57 9.36
CA ASN A 196 -0.66 -10.26 9.86
C ASN A 196 -0.46 -10.83 11.28
N ARG A 197 0.75 -11.32 11.60
CA ARG A 197 1.10 -11.87 12.91
C ARG A 197 1.26 -10.78 13.97
N GLU A 198 1.82 -9.63 13.59
CA GLU A 198 2.04 -8.49 14.50
C GLU A 198 0.73 -7.74 14.85
N ARG A 199 -0.40 -8.06 14.20
CA ARG A 199 -1.69 -7.36 14.37
C ARG A 199 -1.52 -5.84 14.40
N ALA A 200 -0.67 -5.32 13.50
CA ALA A 200 -0.23 -3.93 13.55
C ALA A 200 -1.45 -2.99 13.63
N ALA A 201 -1.54 -2.24 14.73
CA ALA A 201 -2.58 -1.25 14.92
C ALA A 201 -2.47 -0.17 13.82
N PRO A 202 -3.58 0.51 13.45
CA PRO A 202 -3.54 1.58 12.45
C PRO A 202 -2.45 2.61 12.77
N ASP A 203 -1.67 3.06 11.77
CA ASP A 203 -0.49 3.94 11.98
C ASP A 203 -0.83 5.19 12.84
N VAL A 204 -2.07 5.70 12.75
CA VAL A 204 -2.60 6.83 13.54
C VAL A 204 -2.63 6.53 15.05
N SER A 205 -3.04 5.32 15.44
CA SER A 205 -3.11 4.93 16.87
C SER A 205 -1.74 4.69 17.48
N GLN A 206 -0.72 4.35 16.67
CA GLN A 206 0.65 4.13 17.14
C GLN A 206 1.39 5.44 17.36
N GLU A 207 1.09 6.45 16.55
CA GLU A 207 1.64 7.81 16.66
C GLU A 207 1.06 8.55 17.87
N GLU A 208 -0.23 8.36 18.16
CA GLU A 208 -0.87 8.86 19.40
C GLU A 208 -0.33 8.16 20.67
N HIS A 209 -0.07 6.84 20.62
CA HIS A 209 0.47 6.12 21.78
C HIS A 209 1.92 6.50 22.09
N SER A 210 2.75 6.72 21.06
CA SER A 210 4.12 7.19 21.25
C SER A 210 4.16 8.63 21.75
N HIS A 211 3.31 9.51 21.23
CA HIS A 211 3.17 10.88 21.75
C HIS A 211 2.68 10.89 23.19
N ASN A 212 1.66 10.09 23.54
CA ASN A 212 1.19 10.01 24.93
C ASN A 212 2.26 9.50 25.89
N TYR A 213 3.05 8.49 25.51
CA TYR A 213 4.14 7.96 26.33
C TYR A 213 5.28 8.98 26.53
N THR A 214 5.59 9.75 25.49
CA THR A 214 6.55 10.86 25.57
C THR A 214 6.02 12.02 26.41
N ILE A 215 4.73 12.36 26.33
CA ILE A 215 4.11 13.43 27.12
C ILE A 215 4.05 13.07 28.62
N THR A 216 3.84 11.80 28.96
CA THR A 216 3.79 11.38 30.38
C THR A 216 5.16 11.26 31.05
N SER A 217 6.28 11.32 30.33
CA SER A 217 7.60 11.04 30.90
C SER A 217 8.51 12.25 31.14
N LEU A 218 8.17 13.48 30.72
CA LEU A 218 8.90 14.69 31.14
C LEU A 218 8.05 15.96 30.86
N PRO A 219 7.81 16.85 31.83
CA PRO A 219 7.33 18.20 31.53
C PRO A 219 8.54 18.99 31.01
N THR A 220 8.82 18.91 29.71
CA THR A 220 9.87 19.74 29.09
C THR A 220 9.23 20.89 28.35
N GLU A 221 9.53 22.07 28.89
CA GLU A 221 9.26 23.38 28.32
C GLU A 221 9.50 23.44 26.82
N THR A 222 8.65 24.24 26.18
CA THR A 222 8.78 24.76 24.83
C THR A 222 10.23 25.15 24.50
N GLY A 223 10.88 24.36 23.66
CA GLY A 223 12.25 24.60 23.20
C GLY A 223 12.44 24.11 21.77
N PHE A 224 12.46 25.06 20.85
CA PHE A 224 12.74 24.89 19.42
C PHE A 224 14.06 24.13 19.15
N ARG A 225 13.97 22.93 18.55
CA ARG A 225 15.02 22.14 17.86
C ARG A 225 14.33 20.88 17.31
N GLU A 226 14.50 20.36 16.09
CA GLU A 226 15.59 20.32 15.10
C GLU A 226 14.91 20.09 13.71
N GLY A 227 15.56 20.45 12.60
CA GLY A 227 14.96 20.62 11.26
C GLY A 227 14.23 19.44 10.58
N SER A 228 14.07 18.28 11.20
CA SER A 228 13.31 17.15 10.63
C SER A 228 11.79 17.28 10.80
N SER A 229 11.34 17.98 11.85
CA SER A 229 9.90 18.22 12.07
C SER A 229 9.34 19.29 11.15
N LEU A 230 10.16 20.27 10.72
CA LEU A 230 9.69 21.35 9.85
C LEU A 230 9.51 20.85 8.42
N GLU A 231 10.36 19.97 7.92
CA GLU A 231 10.16 19.34 6.61
C GLU A 231 8.95 18.40 6.62
N GLU A 232 8.74 17.63 7.70
CA GLU A 232 7.53 16.80 7.85
C GLU A 232 6.25 17.65 8.03
N VAL A 233 6.31 18.76 8.76
CA VAL A 233 5.19 19.70 8.93
C VAL A 233 4.93 20.47 7.64
N VAL A 234 5.95 20.85 6.88
CA VAL A 234 5.82 21.47 5.55
C VAL A 234 5.23 20.49 4.56
N GLU A 235 5.66 19.22 4.55
CA GLU A 235 5.10 18.19 3.69
C GLU A 235 3.62 17.91 4.05
N LYS A 236 3.29 17.81 5.35
CA LYS A 236 1.90 17.69 5.81
C LYS A 236 1.04 18.92 5.49
N GLN A 237 1.60 20.13 5.55
CA GLN A 237 0.90 21.35 5.16
C GLN A 237 0.73 21.44 3.65
N ALA A 238 1.70 20.99 2.84
CA ALA A 238 1.61 20.94 1.39
C ALA A 238 0.50 19.97 0.94
N ASP A 239 0.42 18.79 1.54
CA ASP A 239 -0.63 17.80 1.27
C ASP A 239 -2.03 18.34 1.63
N LEU A 240 -2.14 19.07 2.75
CA LEU A 240 -3.41 19.68 3.16
C LEU A 240 -3.84 20.81 2.21
N ILE A 241 -2.89 21.64 1.77
CA ILE A 241 -3.16 22.70 0.79
C ILE A 241 -3.59 22.10 -0.54
N GLU A 242 -2.92 21.04 -1.01
CA GLU A 242 -3.29 20.36 -2.26
C GLU A 242 -4.66 19.71 -2.15
N TYR A 243 -4.96 19.04 -1.03
CA TYR A 243 -6.29 18.50 -0.75
C TYR A 243 -7.37 19.58 -0.74
N LEU A 244 -7.15 20.70 -0.04
CA LEU A 244 -8.10 21.82 0.04
C LEU A 244 -8.30 22.49 -1.33
N LYS A 245 -7.26 22.60 -2.15
CA LYS A 245 -7.35 23.13 -3.52
C LYS A 245 -8.14 22.20 -4.43
N GLN A 246 -7.90 20.89 -4.33
CA GLN A 246 -8.65 19.89 -5.09
C GLN A 246 -10.12 19.85 -4.65
N HIS A 247 -10.39 20.03 -3.36
CA HIS A 247 -11.74 20.10 -2.83
C HIS A 247 -12.48 21.39 -3.28
N ASN A 248 -11.83 22.55 -3.22
CA ASN A 248 -12.41 23.81 -3.68
C ASN A 248 -12.67 23.81 -5.20
N THR A 249 -11.79 23.24 -6.01
CA THR A 249 -12.02 23.13 -7.46
C THR A 249 -13.17 22.19 -7.78
N LEU A 250 -13.32 21.10 -7.03
CA LEU A 250 -14.45 20.17 -7.19
C LEU A 250 -15.77 20.81 -6.74
N LEU A 251 -15.75 21.55 -5.62
CA LEU A 251 -16.91 22.31 -5.15
C LEU A 251 -17.30 23.41 -6.14
N SER A 252 -16.32 24.15 -6.67
CA SER A 252 -16.53 25.18 -7.69
C SER A 252 -17.12 24.60 -8.98
N LYS A 253 -16.64 23.43 -9.43
CA LYS A 253 -17.22 22.71 -10.58
C LYS A 253 -18.66 22.28 -10.32
N ARG A 254 -18.98 21.81 -9.11
CA ARG A 254 -20.35 21.44 -8.74
C ARG A 254 -21.26 22.66 -8.69
N LEU A 255 -20.80 23.77 -8.12
CA LEU A 255 -21.55 25.04 -8.12
C LEU A 255 -21.80 25.53 -9.54
N LEU A 256 -20.78 25.59 -10.40
CA LEU A 256 -20.94 25.98 -11.80
C LEU A 256 -21.92 25.07 -12.56
N ASN A 257 -21.89 23.76 -12.30
CA ASN A 257 -22.82 22.82 -12.92
C ASN A 257 -24.26 23.03 -12.44
N LEU A 258 -24.45 23.35 -11.16
CA LEU A 258 -25.77 23.68 -10.60
C LEU A 258 -26.29 25.03 -11.12
N THR A 259 -25.42 26.03 -11.28
CA THR A 259 -25.78 27.33 -11.84
C THR A 259 -26.03 27.26 -13.36
N ALA A 260 -25.38 26.35 -14.08
CA ALA A 260 -25.61 26.13 -15.51
C ALA A 260 -26.90 25.33 -15.81
N GLN A 261 -27.51 24.72 -14.81
CA GLN A 261 -28.79 24.01 -14.90
C GLN A 261 -30.01 24.90 -14.56
N HIS A 262 -29.81 26.20 -14.33
CA HIS A 262 -30.85 27.19 -14.09
C HIS A 262 -30.75 28.34 -15.11
#